data_AF-A0A849Z0P5-F1
#
_entry.id   AF-A0A849Z0P5-F1
#
_cell.length_a   1.000
_cell.length_b   1.000
_cell.length_c   1.000
_cell.angle_alpha   90.00
_cell.angle_beta   90.00
_cell.angle_gamma   90.00
#
_symmetry.space_group_name_H-M   'P 1'
#
loop_
_entity.id
_entity.type
_entity.pdbx_description
1 polymer ?
#
loop_
_entity_poly.entity_id
_entity_poly.type
_entity_poly.pdbx_seq_one_letter_code
_entity_poly.pdbx_strand_id
1 'polypeptide(L)'
;MRPVHAVFALATFTFGIAAMTPGCKPKEGGKCSGAQGACIDSDTAMLCVGGEWKKVECRGTIGCMKAGVPVGVGDVTCAHDKAEPDEACEKADEPTCSTDKKKMLVCKDNVWKTEMECSGVHGCVNNAKGVQCTGGIDSEGAECKEDDTYSCTPDKTKMLVCKDKKMVVASVCRGQHGCRLQGKKVDCDSSLGDVGDTCSEGSAACSMDKKAFLECKGGKLAKKADCKQSCAVFLDKIECK
;
A
#
# COMPACT_ATOMS: atom_id res chain seq x y z
N MET A 1 41.21 29.71 -73.65
CA MET A 1 39.87 29.85 -74.29
C MET A 1 39.45 28.51 -74.86
N ARG A 2 38.54 27.81 -74.17
CA ARG A 2 37.67 26.67 -74.58
C ARG A 2 37.08 26.03 -73.31
N PRO A 3 35.90 25.40 -73.38
CA PRO A 3 34.71 25.87 -72.66
C PRO A 3 34.40 25.11 -71.37
N VAL A 4 33.74 25.83 -70.45
CA VAL A 4 33.16 25.32 -69.21
C VAL A 4 31.86 24.59 -69.54
N HIS A 5 31.80 23.27 -69.32
CA HIS A 5 30.54 22.53 -69.34
C HIS A 5 29.91 22.61 -67.96
N ALA A 6 28.83 23.40 -67.86
CA ALA A 6 27.95 23.44 -66.70
C ALA A 6 27.07 22.19 -66.70
N VAL A 7 27.26 21.31 -65.71
CA VAL A 7 26.34 20.20 -65.45
C VAL A 7 25.26 20.71 -64.50
N PHE A 8 24.09 21.02 -65.06
CA PHE A 8 22.86 21.27 -64.31
C PHE A 8 22.32 19.94 -63.76
N ALA A 9 22.50 19.69 -62.46
CA ALA A 9 21.81 18.61 -61.77
C ALA A 9 20.38 19.06 -61.45
N LEU A 10 19.41 18.58 -62.23
CA LEU A 10 17.98 18.74 -61.97
C LEU A 10 17.62 17.92 -60.71
N ALA A 11 17.44 18.60 -59.57
CA ALA A 11 16.85 17.99 -58.38
C ALA A 11 15.35 17.85 -58.59
N THR A 12 14.90 16.69 -59.08
CA THR A 12 13.50 16.31 -59.08
C THR A 12 13.05 16.04 -57.64
N PHE A 13 12.48 17.06 -57.00
CA PHE A 13 11.69 16.89 -55.77
C PHE A 13 10.41 16.13 -56.13
N THR A 14 10.47 14.80 -56.10
CA THR A 14 9.27 13.98 -56.02
C THR A 14 8.62 14.23 -54.67
N PHE A 15 7.60 15.09 -54.67
CA PHE A 15 6.62 15.20 -53.59
C PHE A 15 5.93 13.84 -53.46
N GLY A 16 6.47 12.98 -52.60
CA GLY A 16 5.79 11.77 -52.17
C GLY A 16 4.54 12.20 -51.43
N ILE A 17 3.40 12.12 -52.09
CA ILE A 17 2.08 12.21 -51.45
C ILE A 17 2.02 11.00 -50.50
N ALA A 18 2.32 11.25 -49.23
CA ALA A 18 2.06 10.31 -48.16
C ALA A 18 0.53 10.13 -48.11
N ALA A 19 0.06 9.02 -48.67
CA ALA A 19 -1.30 8.57 -48.51
C ALA A 19 -1.58 8.44 -47.01
N MET A 20 -2.39 9.36 -46.48
CA MET A 20 -2.93 9.26 -45.12
C MET A 20 -3.90 8.08 -45.11
N THR A 21 -3.40 6.91 -44.73
CA THR A 21 -4.24 5.76 -44.42
C THR A 21 -5.10 6.09 -43.20
N PRO A 22 -6.38 5.68 -43.16
CA PRO A 22 -7.23 5.84 -42.00
C PRO A 22 -6.56 5.22 -40.77
N GLY A 23 -6.52 5.99 -39.68
CA GLY A 23 -5.61 5.81 -38.55
C GLY A 23 -5.46 4.38 -38.06
N CYS A 24 -4.21 3.88 -38.10
CA CYS A 24 -3.82 2.66 -37.41
C CYS A 24 -4.10 2.83 -35.91
N LYS A 25 -5.08 2.08 -35.39
CA LYS A 25 -5.27 1.95 -33.95
C LYS A 25 -4.00 1.32 -33.36
N PRO A 26 -3.46 1.84 -32.24
CA PRO A 26 -2.28 1.28 -31.62
C PRO A 26 -2.55 -0.18 -31.21
N LYS A 27 -1.56 -1.04 -31.47
CA LYS A 27 -1.61 -2.48 -31.21
C LYS A 27 -0.55 -2.82 -30.18
N GLU A 28 -0.95 -3.60 -29.17
CA GLU A 28 -0.05 -4.08 -28.11
C GLU A 28 1.21 -4.76 -28.69
N GLY A 29 2.37 -4.43 -28.12
CA GLY A 29 3.70 -4.86 -28.57
C GLY A 29 4.20 -4.16 -29.84
N GLY A 30 3.41 -3.29 -30.48
CA GLY A 30 3.86 -2.48 -31.60
C GLY A 30 4.85 -1.40 -31.16
N LYS A 31 5.76 -0.99 -32.04
CA LYS A 31 6.66 0.13 -31.74
C LYS A 31 5.92 1.46 -31.73
N CYS A 32 6.34 2.34 -30.84
CA CYS A 32 5.82 3.69 -30.70
C CYS A 32 6.96 4.63 -30.28
N SER A 33 6.72 5.94 -30.29
CA SER A 33 7.73 6.94 -29.93
C SER A 33 7.11 8.13 -29.22
N GLY A 34 7.79 8.62 -28.18
CA GLY A 34 7.30 9.70 -27.34
C GLY A 34 6.19 9.23 -26.40
N ALA A 35 5.53 10.17 -25.73
CA ALA A 35 4.42 9.88 -24.84
C ALA A 35 3.11 9.89 -25.64
N GLN A 36 2.83 8.81 -26.36
CA GLN A 36 1.59 8.63 -27.12
C GLN A 36 0.62 7.75 -26.34
N GLY A 37 -0.67 8.04 -26.44
CA GLY A 37 -1.71 7.29 -25.72
C GLY A 37 -3.05 7.29 -26.45
N ALA A 38 -3.83 6.23 -26.31
CA ALA A 38 -5.20 6.15 -26.84
C ALA A 38 -6.11 5.34 -25.89
N CYS A 39 -7.26 5.90 -25.50
CA CYS A 39 -8.26 5.14 -24.75
C CYS A 39 -8.84 4.05 -25.64
N ILE A 40 -8.82 2.82 -25.13
CA ILE A 40 -9.50 1.68 -25.73
C ILE A 40 -10.96 1.70 -25.31
N ASP A 41 -11.20 1.93 -24.01
CA ASP A 41 -12.49 2.10 -23.36
C ASP A 41 -12.37 3.09 -22.19
N SER A 42 -13.36 3.17 -21.30
CA SER A 42 -13.37 4.11 -20.18
C SER A 42 -12.33 3.81 -19.10
N ASP A 43 -11.86 2.57 -19.01
CA ASP A 43 -11.00 2.10 -17.92
C ASP A 43 -9.66 1.59 -18.44
N THR A 44 -9.44 1.64 -19.75
CA THR A 44 -8.28 1.06 -20.42
C THR A 44 -7.67 2.02 -21.43
N ALA A 45 -6.36 2.19 -21.37
CA ALA A 45 -5.58 2.90 -22.38
C ALA A 45 -4.55 1.98 -23.06
N MET A 46 -4.18 2.36 -24.28
CA MET A 46 -2.95 1.91 -24.91
C MET A 46 -1.93 3.05 -24.77
N LEU A 47 -0.84 2.84 -24.04
CA LEU A 47 0.20 3.83 -23.79
C LEU A 47 1.53 3.42 -24.42
N CYS A 48 2.32 4.39 -24.84
CA CYS A 48 3.65 4.16 -25.35
C CYS A 48 4.66 4.10 -24.20
N VAL A 49 5.03 2.89 -23.79
CA VAL A 49 5.87 2.65 -22.61
C VAL A 49 7.16 1.96 -23.05
N GLY A 50 8.30 2.63 -22.84
CA GLY A 50 9.61 2.09 -23.24
C GLY A 50 9.78 1.89 -24.75
N GLY A 51 9.03 2.63 -25.58
CA GLY A 51 9.05 2.52 -27.04
C GLY A 51 8.14 1.43 -27.62
N GLU A 52 7.31 0.80 -26.78
CA GLU A 52 6.32 -0.19 -27.17
C GLU A 52 4.92 0.17 -26.67
N TRP A 53 3.92 -0.12 -27.49
CA TRP A 53 2.52 0.00 -27.11
C TRP A 53 2.18 -1.05 -26.07
N LYS A 54 1.82 -0.60 -24.86
CA LYS A 54 1.38 -1.45 -23.78
C LYS A 54 -0.04 -1.10 -23.39
N LYS A 55 -0.85 -2.14 -23.16
CA LYS A 55 -2.18 -1.99 -22.60
C LYS A 55 -2.05 -1.69 -21.10
N VAL A 56 -2.76 -0.68 -20.61
CA VAL A 56 -2.80 -0.32 -19.19
C VAL A 56 -4.23 -0.11 -18.73
N GLU A 57 -4.47 -0.44 -17.47
CA GLU A 57 -5.76 -0.23 -16.80
C GLU A 57 -5.70 1.11 -16.05
N CYS A 58 -6.57 2.05 -16.43
CA CYS A 58 -6.71 3.37 -15.83
C CYS A 58 -7.57 3.29 -14.57
N ARG A 59 -6.95 2.88 -13.46
CA ARG A 59 -7.64 2.58 -12.19
C ARG A 59 -7.94 3.82 -11.31
N GLY A 60 -7.72 5.03 -11.82
CA GLY A 60 -8.04 6.26 -11.13
C GLY A 60 -9.51 6.65 -11.25
N THR A 61 -9.98 7.53 -10.37
CA THR A 61 -11.40 7.94 -10.30
C THR A 61 -11.96 8.54 -11.59
N ILE A 62 -11.09 9.05 -12.46
CA ILE A 62 -11.41 9.69 -13.74
C ILE A 62 -11.38 8.67 -14.89
N GLY A 63 -10.80 7.49 -14.69
CA GLY A 63 -10.61 6.49 -15.75
C GLY A 63 -9.68 6.99 -16.87
N CYS A 64 -9.86 6.44 -18.06
CA CYS A 64 -9.23 6.87 -19.29
C CYS A 64 -10.02 8.00 -19.94
N MET A 65 -9.39 9.15 -20.15
CA MET A 65 -9.99 10.26 -20.87
C MET A 65 -9.09 10.73 -22.00
N LYS A 66 -9.64 11.02 -23.18
CA LYS A 66 -8.91 11.75 -24.22
C LYS A 66 -8.72 13.18 -23.76
N ALA A 67 -7.47 13.59 -23.52
CA ALA A 67 -7.17 14.95 -23.14
C ALA A 67 -7.35 15.85 -24.36
N GLY A 68 -8.17 16.90 -24.25
CA GLY A 68 -8.10 18.07 -25.13
C GLY A 68 -6.82 18.92 -24.93
N VAL A 69 -5.78 18.33 -24.30
CA VAL A 69 -4.45 18.88 -23.91
C VAL A 69 -4.49 19.99 -22.84
N PRO A 70 -3.54 20.11 -21.86
CA PRO A 70 -2.78 19.12 -21.07
C PRO A 70 -3.15 19.20 -19.55
N VAL A 71 -2.86 18.21 -18.69
CA VAL A 71 -1.56 17.90 -18.05
C VAL A 71 -1.41 16.37 -17.87
N GLY A 72 -0.38 15.66 -18.34
CA GLY A 72 0.85 16.02 -19.05
C GLY A 72 1.41 14.80 -19.79
N VAL A 73 1.58 14.99 -21.10
CA VAL A 73 2.20 14.16 -22.17
C VAL A 73 1.47 12.87 -22.60
N GLY A 74 0.64 13.03 -23.66
CA GLY A 74 -0.11 11.98 -24.35
C GLY A 74 -1.56 12.40 -24.58
N ASP A 75 -2.18 12.02 -25.71
CA ASP A 75 -3.57 12.37 -26.09
C ASP A 75 -4.64 11.79 -25.13
N VAL A 76 -4.20 11.22 -24.01
CA VAL A 76 -4.98 10.49 -23.02
C VAL A 76 -4.44 10.73 -21.62
N THR A 77 -5.36 11.02 -20.69
CA THR A 77 -5.12 10.98 -19.26
C THR A 77 -5.53 9.61 -18.74
N CYS A 78 -4.59 8.91 -18.11
CA CYS A 78 -4.81 7.65 -17.40
C CYS A 78 -4.33 7.83 -15.96
N ALA A 79 -5.24 8.10 -15.03
CA ALA A 79 -4.88 8.25 -13.63
C ALA A 79 -4.60 6.86 -13.03
N HIS A 80 -3.45 6.69 -12.37
CA HIS A 80 -3.08 5.47 -11.67
C HIS A 80 -3.12 5.67 -10.15
N ASP A 81 -4.33 5.84 -9.62
CA ASP A 81 -4.52 5.93 -8.16
C ASP A 81 -4.24 4.59 -7.46
N LYS A 82 -4.11 3.49 -8.23
CA LYS A 82 -3.72 2.13 -7.82
C LYS A 82 -3.15 1.39 -9.04
N ALA A 83 -2.43 0.30 -8.82
CA ALA A 83 -1.94 -0.59 -9.88
C ALA A 83 -1.89 -2.05 -9.42
N GLU A 84 -1.57 -2.98 -10.33
CA GLU A 84 -1.16 -4.34 -9.99
C GLU A 84 0.33 -4.57 -10.26
N PRO A 85 0.97 -5.52 -9.56
CA PRO A 85 2.34 -5.93 -9.89
C PRO A 85 2.47 -6.34 -11.36
N ASP A 86 3.61 -6.01 -11.95
CA ASP A 86 4.00 -6.34 -13.32
C ASP A 86 3.19 -5.64 -14.44
N GLU A 87 2.24 -4.76 -14.09
CA GLU A 87 1.61 -3.83 -15.04
C GLU A 87 2.60 -2.76 -15.51
N ALA A 88 2.39 -2.23 -16.71
CA ALA A 88 3.23 -1.16 -17.25
C ALA A 88 2.98 0.18 -16.54
N CYS A 89 4.03 0.99 -16.44
CA CYS A 89 3.98 2.32 -15.83
C CYS A 89 4.93 3.28 -16.56
N GLU A 90 4.63 4.58 -16.53
CA GLU A 90 5.39 5.59 -17.29
C GLU A 90 6.32 6.43 -16.41
N LYS A 91 5.88 6.74 -15.19
CA LYS A 91 6.59 7.65 -14.30
C LYS A 91 7.46 6.86 -13.35
N ALA A 92 8.75 6.76 -13.70
CA ALA A 92 9.76 6.13 -12.85
C ALA A 92 9.72 6.70 -11.42
N ASP A 93 9.94 5.80 -10.46
CA ASP A 93 10.02 6.08 -9.02
C ASP A 93 8.76 6.67 -8.37
N GLU A 94 7.64 6.79 -9.10
CA GLU A 94 6.35 7.14 -8.49
C GLU A 94 5.81 5.94 -7.70
N PRO A 95 5.40 6.11 -6.42
CA PRO A 95 4.78 5.05 -5.66
C PRO A 95 3.25 5.03 -5.84
N THR A 96 2.64 3.85 -5.75
CA THR A 96 1.19 3.65 -5.68
C THR A 96 0.82 2.43 -4.84
N CYS A 97 -0.45 2.26 -4.53
CA CYS A 97 -0.95 1.07 -3.82
C CYS A 97 -1.39 -0.02 -4.79
N SER A 98 -1.24 -1.28 -4.40
CA SER A 98 -1.96 -2.37 -5.05
C SER A 98 -3.47 -2.19 -4.94
N THR A 99 -4.26 -2.79 -5.84
CA THR A 99 -5.72 -2.62 -5.78
C THR A 99 -6.34 -3.19 -4.51
N ASP A 100 -5.77 -4.29 -4.00
CA ASP A 100 -6.13 -4.94 -2.75
C ASP A 100 -5.57 -4.23 -1.49
N LYS A 101 -4.79 -3.15 -1.69
CA LYS A 101 -4.09 -2.37 -0.66
C LYS A 101 -3.09 -3.17 0.15
N LYS A 102 -2.66 -4.35 -0.28
CA LYS A 102 -1.67 -5.15 0.46
C LYS A 102 -0.23 -4.85 0.09
N LYS A 103 0.03 -3.99 -0.90
CA LYS A 103 1.38 -3.70 -1.37
C LYS A 103 1.55 -2.23 -1.69
N MET A 104 2.74 -1.72 -1.41
CA MET A 104 3.24 -0.48 -2.00
C MET A 104 4.06 -0.85 -3.22
N LEU A 105 3.69 -0.30 -4.37
CA LEU A 105 4.33 -0.51 -5.66
C LEU A 105 5.12 0.74 -6.02
N VAL A 106 6.26 0.57 -6.69
CA VAL A 106 7.06 1.65 -7.27
C VAL A 106 7.32 1.32 -8.72
N CYS A 107 7.19 2.32 -9.60
CA CYS A 107 7.47 2.14 -11.02
C CYS A 107 8.98 2.03 -11.28
N LYS A 108 9.45 0.82 -11.61
CA LYS A 108 10.86 0.54 -11.95
C LYS A 108 10.94 -0.15 -13.30
N ASP A 109 11.85 0.29 -14.16
CA ASP A 109 12.01 -0.22 -15.52
C ASP A 109 10.71 -0.21 -16.34
N ASN A 110 9.88 0.82 -16.11
CA ASN A 110 8.55 0.98 -16.71
C ASN A 110 7.56 -0.14 -16.37
N VAL A 111 7.76 -0.81 -15.22
CA VAL A 111 6.89 -1.83 -14.68
C VAL A 111 6.63 -1.58 -13.19
N TRP A 112 5.40 -1.76 -12.74
CA TRP A 112 5.05 -1.68 -11.32
C TRP A 112 5.71 -2.84 -10.56
N LYS A 113 6.68 -2.54 -9.71
CA LYS A 113 7.36 -3.51 -8.86
C LYS A 113 6.95 -3.34 -7.41
N THR A 114 6.77 -4.46 -6.71
CA THR A 114 6.51 -4.44 -5.27
C THR A 114 7.73 -3.91 -4.54
N GLU A 115 7.58 -2.75 -3.91
CA GLU A 115 8.60 -2.16 -3.05
C GLU A 115 8.51 -2.78 -1.65
N MET A 116 7.28 -2.96 -1.15
CA MET A 116 7.04 -3.67 0.11
C MET A 116 5.60 -4.17 0.22
N GLU A 117 5.42 -5.23 0.97
CA GLU A 117 4.11 -5.69 1.44
C GLU A 117 3.62 -4.74 2.56
N CYS A 118 2.39 -4.27 2.44
CA CYS A 118 1.69 -3.52 3.46
C CYS A 118 0.80 -4.46 4.27
N SER A 119 1.11 -4.58 5.55
CA SER A 119 0.24 -5.19 6.55
C SER A 119 -0.58 -4.10 7.25
N GLY A 120 -1.75 -4.44 7.78
CA GLY A 120 -2.60 -3.47 8.49
C GLY A 120 -4.07 -3.54 8.06
N VAL A 121 -4.98 -3.07 8.92
CA VAL A 121 -6.41 -2.92 8.58
C VAL A 121 -6.65 -1.89 7.47
N HIS A 122 -5.75 -0.92 7.35
CA HIS A 122 -5.79 0.11 6.32
C HIS A 122 -4.87 -0.21 5.13
N GLY A 123 -3.93 -1.16 5.31
CA GLY A 123 -2.98 -1.60 4.30
C GLY A 123 -2.13 -0.45 3.75
N CYS A 124 -2.05 -0.39 2.43
CA CYS A 124 -1.49 0.69 1.66
C CYS A 124 -2.53 1.81 1.49
N VAL A 125 -2.10 3.05 1.75
CA VAL A 125 -2.92 4.24 1.62
C VAL A 125 -2.25 5.25 0.69
N ASN A 126 -2.94 5.62 -0.38
CA ASN A 126 -2.61 6.76 -1.23
C ASN A 126 -3.31 8.01 -0.71
N ASN A 127 -2.56 9.05 -0.32
CA ASN A 127 -3.10 10.32 0.16
C ASN A 127 -2.24 11.52 -0.27
N ALA A 128 -2.64 12.73 0.13
CA ALA A 128 -1.93 13.97 -0.25
C ALA A 128 -0.47 14.07 0.27
N LYS A 129 -0.09 13.24 1.25
CA LYS A 129 1.29 13.12 1.76
C LYS A 129 2.08 12.01 1.06
N GLY A 130 1.52 11.42 0.01
CA GLY A 130 2.09 10.31 -0.74
C GLY A 130 1.48 8.96 -0.35
N VAL A 131 2.22 7.92 -0.71
CA VAL A 131 1.84 6.51 -0.53
C VAL A 131 2.49 5.98 0.73
N GLN A 132 1.69 5.40 1.62
CA GLN A 132 2.19 4.87 2.88
C GLN A 132 1.55 3.52 3.17
N CYS A 133 2.36 2.53 3.54
CA CYS A 133 1.86 1.40 4.32
C CYS A 133 1.56 1.90 5.73
N THR A 134 0.29 1.98 6.09
CA THR A 134 -0.09 2.26 7.48
C THR A 134 0.08 0.98 8.28
N GLY A 135 1.24 0.84 8.93
CA GLY A 135 1.59 -0.33 9.75
C GLY A 135 0.67 -0.53 10.95
N GLY A 136 0.97 -1.55 11.75
CA GLY A 136 0.21 -1.86 12.96
C GLY A 136 -0.56 -3.19 12.90
N ILE A 137 -0.35 -4.01 11.87
CA ILE A 137 -0.62 -5.44 11.97
C ILE A 137 0.65 -6.20 11.56
N ASP A 138 1.16 -7.10 12.37
CA ASP A 138 2.35 -7.90 12.09
C ASP A 138 2.21 -9.30 12.70
N SER A 139 2.97 -10.26 12.19
CA SER A 139 3.05 -11.59 12.78
C SER A 139 4.19 -11.67 13.80
N GLU A 140 4.07 -12.55 14.79
CA GLU A 140 5.17 -12.85 15.70
C GLU A 140 6.41 -13.31 14.91
N GLY A 141 7.57 -12.77 15.26
CA GLY A 141 8.84 -13.03 14.59
C GLY A 141 9.05 -12.28 13.27
N ALA A 142 8.07 -11.50 12.80
CA ALA A 142 8.23 -10.68 11.60
C ALA A 142 9.37 -9.67 11.78
N GLU A 143 10.03 -9.30 10.68
CA GLU A 143 11.06 -8.27 10.70
C GLU A 143 10.44 -6.88 10.84
N CYS A 144 11.10 -6.03 11.61
CA CYS A 144 10.66 -4.65 11.84
C CYS A 144 11.87 -3.71 11.79
N LYS A 145 11.64 -2.49 11.27
CA LYS A 145 12.72 -1.53 10.96
C LYS A 145 13.18 -0.76 12.20
N GLU A 146 12.23 -0.32 13.03
CA GLU A 146 12.46 0.55 14.18
C GLU A 146 12.04 -0.19 15.45
N ASP A 147 12.96 -0.30 16.42
CA ASP A 147 12.63 -0.88 17.72
C ASP A 147 11.61 0.02 18.45
N ASP A 148 10.90 -0.56 19.42
CA ASP A 148 9.81 0.10 20.15
C ASP A 148 8.62 0.54 19.27
N THR A 149 8.55 0.09 18.03
CA THR A 149 7.31 0.17 17.23
C THR A 149 6.34 -0.93 17.61
N TYR A 150 5.07 -0.58 17.76
CA TYR A 150 4.02 -1.49 18.19
C TYR A 150 3.12 -1.91 17.02
N SER A 151 2.57 -3.11 17.13
CA SER A 151 1.64 -3.66 16.14
C SER A 151 0.66 -4.63 16.80
N CYS A 152 -0.39 -5.01 16.07
CA CYS A 152 -1.30 -6.08 16.49
C CYS A 152 -1.04 -7.35 15.69
N THR A 153 -1.31 -8.52 16.25
CA THR A 153 -1.41 -9.73 15.42
C THR A 153 -2.60 -9.66 14.46
N PRO A 154 -2.60 -10.40 13.33
CA PRO A 154 -3.71 -10.35 12.36
C PRO A 154 -5.06 -10.78 12.95
N ASP A 155 -5.03 -11.70 13.92
CA ASP A 155 -6.20 -12.15 14.69
C ASP A 155 -6.61 -11.16 15.82
N LYS A 156 -5.84 -10.09 16.00
CA LYS A 156 -6.02 -9.05 17.02
C LYS A 156 -5.93 -9.54 18.46
N THR A 157 -5.38 -10.74 18.70
CA THR A 157 -5.32 -11.31 20.05
C THR A 157 -4.08 -10.87 20.83
N LYS A 158 -3.06 -10.32 20.16
CA LYS A 158 -1.82 -9.90 20.80
C LYS A 158 -1.35 -8.55 20.28
N MET A 159 -0.70 -7.81 21.16
CA MET A 159 0.09 -6.64 20.83
C MET A 159 1.55 -7.06 20.73
N LEU A 160 2.18 -6.71 19.63
CA LEU A 160 3.59 -6.93 19.34
C LEU A 160 4.36 -5.63 19.55
N VAL A 161 5.64 -5.76 19.91
CA VAL A 161 6.62 -4.68 19.94
C VAL A 161 7.86 -5.14 19.18
N CYS A 162 8.44 -4.24 18.39
CA CYS A 162 9.71 -4.50 17.73
C CYS A 162 10.84 -4.47 18.75
N LYS A 163 11.53 -5.60 18.93
CA LYS A 163 12.77 -5.72 19.71
C LYS A 163 13.79 -6.50 18.93
N ASP A 164 15.01 -5.99 18.86
CA ASP A 164 16.10 -6.58 18.10
C ASP A 164 15.71 -6.85 16.63
N LYS A 165 14.98 -5.89 16.03
CA LYS A 165 14.44 -5.99 14.65
C LYS A 165 13.47 -7.14 14.40
N LYS A 166 12.92 -7.74 15.47
CA LYS A 166 11.89 -8.76 15.39
C LYS A 166 10.65 -8.38 16.19
N MET A 167 9.48 -8.67 15.64
CA MET A 167 8.22 -8.45 16.32
C MET A 167 8.04 -9.52 17.40
N VAL A 168 8.06 -9.11 18.66
CA VAL A 168 7.87 -10.01 19.81
C VAL A 168 6.59 -9.65 20.56
N VAL A 169 5.98 -10.61 21.25
CA VAL A 169 4.75 -10.37 22.02
C VAL A 169 5.03 -9.42 23.18
N ALA A 170 4.39 -8.26 23.16
CA ALA A 170 4.40 -7.29 24.25
C ALA A 170 3.29 -7.58 25.27
N SER A 171 2.10 -7.93 24.79
CA SER A 171 0.93 -8.22 25.63
C SER A 171 -0.08 -9.11 24.89
N VAL A 172 -0.88 -9.85 25.66
CA VAL A 172 -2.03 -10.61 25.14
C VAL A 172 -3.29 -9.79 25.42
N CYS A 173 -4.06 -9.50 24.37
CA CYS A 173 -5.23 -8.62 24.42
C CYS A 173 -6.50 -9.47 24.45
N ARG A 174 -6.87 -9.99 25.63
CA ARG A 174 -7.99 -10.91 25.80
C ARG A 174 -9.34 -10.25 26.06
N GLY A 175 -9.34 -8.95 26.33
CA GLY A 175 -10.57 -8.19 26.50
C GLY A 175 -11.37 -8.11 25.20
N GLN A 176 -12.62 -7.70 25.32
CA GLN A 176 -13.59 -7.75 24.22
C GLN A 176 -13.19 -6.94 22.98
N HIS A 177 -12.35 -5.91 23.15
CA HIS A 177 -11.89 -5.07 22.05
C HIS A 177 -10.59 -5.58 21.39
N GLY A 178 -9.94 -6.57 21.98
CA GLY A 178 -8.66 -7.12 21.51
C GLY A 178 -7.58 -6.05 21.35
N CYS A 179 -6.67 -6.29 20.43
CA CYS A 179 -5.67 -5.34 19.98
C CYS A 179 -6.24 -4.44 18.88
N ARG A 180 -6.08 -3.12 19.02
CA ARG A 180 -6.61 -2.13 18.08
C ARG A 180 -5.64 -0.98 17.85
N LEU A 181 -5.67 -0.44 16.64
CA LEU A 181 -4.92 0.75 16.28
C LEU A 181 -5.74 2.00 16.64
N GLN A 182 -5.14 2.90 17.41
CA GLN A 182 -5.69 4.22 17.75
C GLN A 182 -4.74 5.31 17.22
N GLY A 183 -4.93 5.67 15.95
CA GLY A 183 -4.04 6.59 15.25
C GLY A 183 -2.64 6.00 15.10
N LYS A 184 -1.64 6.64 15.72
CA LYS A 184 -0.25 6.16 15.75
C LYS A 184 0.06 5.21 16.92
N LYS A 185 -0.91 4.96 17.79
CA LYS A 185 -0.75 4.10 18.97
C LYS A 185 -1.43 2.76 18.73
N VAL A 186 -0.87 1.73 19.36
CA VAL A 186 -1.52 0.43 19.49
C VAL A 186 -2.10 0.36 20.90
N ASP A 187 -3.37 -0.01 20.99
CA ASP A 187 -4.10 -0.18 22.22
C ASP A 187 -4.46 -1.65 22.38
N CYS A 188 -4.17 -2.20 23.55
CA CYS A 188 -4.39 -3.61 23.87
C CYS A 188 -5.40 -3.69 25.00
N ASP A 189 -6.57 -4.27 24.72
CA ASP A 189 -7.56 -4.55 25.76
C ASP A 189 -7.09 -5.72 26.63
N SER A 190 -6.33 -5.40 27.67
CA SER A 190 -5.84 -6.35 28.68
C SER A 190 -6.77 -6.42 29.89
N SER A 191 -8.05 -6.04 29.75
CA SER A 191 -9.01 -6.07 30.86
C SER A 191 -9.38 -7.48 31.31
N LEU A 192 -9.08 -8.48 30.48
CA LEU A 192 -9.14 -9.91 30.80
C LEU A 192 -7.74 -10.52 30.65
N GLY A 193 -7.41 -11.50 31.49
CA GLY A 193 -6.08 -12.10 31.55
C GLY A 193 -6.06 -13.45 32.25
N ASP A 194 -5.00 -14.21 32.04
CA ASP A 194 -4.64 -15.37 32.84
C ASP A 194 -3.42 -15.07 33.72
N VAL A 195 -3.28 -15.81 34.83
CA VAL A 195 -2.08 -15.69 35.69
C VAL A 195 -0.84 -16.05 34.87
N GLY A 196 0.17 -15.18 34.89
CA GLY A 196 1.43 -15.35 34.18
C GLY A 196 1.52 -14.63 32.83
N ASP A 197 0.39 -14.14 32.29
CA ASP A 197 0.37 -13.29 31.10
C ASP A 197 1.27 -12.06 31.30
N THR A 198 1.98 -11.64 30.25
CA THR A 198 2.80 -10.43 30.27
C THR A 198 1.92 -9.18 30.39
N CYS A 199 2.32 -8.23 31.23
CA CYS A 199 1.60 -6.98 31.46
C CYS A 199 2.53 -5.82 31.76
N SER A 200 2.01 -4.59 31.64
CA SER A 200 2.69 -3.37 32.07
C SER A 200 2.37 -3.09 33.54
N GLU A 201 3.35 -2.57 34.29
CA GLU A 201 3.15 -2.20 35.70
C GLU A 201 1.95 -1.26 35.89
N GLY A 202 1.20 -1.46 36.98
CA GLY A 202 -0.05 -0.74 37.25
C GLY A 202 -1.28 -1.26 36.48
N SER A 203 -1.12 -2.18 35.53
CA SER A 203 -2.26 -2.82 34.85
C SER A 203 -3.00 -3.77 35.79
N ALA A 204 -4.32 -3.88 35.58
CA ALA A 204 -5.18 -4.85 36.23
C ALA A 204 -6.04 -5.56 35.17
N ALA A 205 -6.46 -6.78 35.50
CA ALA A 205 -7.33 -7.59 34.65
C ALA A 205 -8.29 -8.42 35.51
N CYS A 206 -9.42 -8.82 34.97
CA CYS A 206 -10.18 -9.94 35.49
C CYS A 206 -9.60 -11.25 34.95
N SER A 207 -9.73 -12.34 35.71
CA SER A 207 -9.49 -13.68 35.14
C SER A 207 -10.47 -13.96 33.99
N MET A 208 -10.08 -14.84 33.07
CA MET A 208 -10.92 -15.22 31.92
C MET A 208 -12.28 -15.79 32.32
N ASP A 209 -12.35 -16.48 33.47
CA ASP A 209 -13.60 -16.98 34.03
C ASP A 209 -14.39 -15.93 34.85
N LYS A 210 -13.87 -14.70 34.94
CA LYS A 210 -14.41 -13.56 35.68
C LYS A 210 -14.59 -13.84 37.17
N LYS A 211 -13.76 -14.71 37.76
CA LYS A 211 -13.83 -15.04 39.19
C LYS A 211 -12.73 -14.44 40.04
N ALA A 212 -11.69 -13.86 39.45
CA ALA A 212 -10.57 -13.28 40.19
C ALA A 212 -10.14 -11.92 39.63
N PHE A 213 -9.69 -11.05 40.54
CA PHE A 213 -8.96 -9.83 40.23
C PHE A 213 -7.48 -10.18 40.07
N LEU A 214 -6.90 -9.81 38.94
CA LEU A 214 -5.47 -9.92 38.64
C LEU A 214 -4.82 -8.53 38.62
N GLU A 215 -3.60 -8.44 39.14
CA GLU A 215 -2.76 -7.22 39.07
C GLU A 215 -1.38 -7.55 38.51
N CYS A 216 -0.78 -6.61 37.81
CA CYS A 216 0.57 -6.79 37.28
C CYS A 216 1.60 -6.76 38.42
N LYS A 217 2.44 -7.79 38.50
CA LYS A 217 3.59 -7.87 39.42
C LYS A 217 4.81 -8.40 38.69
N GLY A 218 5.84 -7.58 38.57
CA GLY A 218 7.09 -7.98 37.91
C GLY A 218 6.86 -8.30 36.44
N GLY A 219 6.04 -7.48 35.77
CA GLY A 219 5.69 -7.66 34.36
C GLY A 219 4.79 -8.86 34.04
N LYS A 220 4.23 -9.54 35.05
CA LYS A 220 3.31 -10.67 34.87
C LYS A 220 2.03 -10.51 35.68
N LEU A 221 0.89 -10.91 35.13
CA LEU A 221 -0.37 -10.91 35.86
C LEU A 221 -0.31 -11.93 37.00
N ALA A 222 -0.57 -11.46 38.21
CA ALA A 222 -0.67 -12.27 39.41
C ALA A 222 -2.05 -12.11 40.03
N LYS A 223 -2.58 -13.18 40.63
CA LYS A 223 -3.85 -13.11 41.34
C LYS A 223 -3.74 -12.20 42.56
N LYS A 224 -4.58 -11.17 42.61
CA LYS A 224 -4.72 -10.26 43.76
C LYS A 224 -5.75 -10.78 44.75
N ALA A 225 -6.93 -11.17 44.25
CA ALA A 225 -8.04 -11.66 45.07
C ALA A 225 -9.00 -12.52 44.25
N ASP A 226 -9.66 -13.47 44.91
CA ASP A 226 -10.85 -14.14 44.38
C ASP A 226 -12.09 -13.26 44.66
N CYS A 227 -12.94 -13.07 43.66
CA CYS A 227 -14.18 -12.29 43.77
C CYS A 227 -15.33 -13.17 44.27
N LYS A 228 -16.19 -12.65 45.15
CA LYS A 228 -17.27 -13.43 45.76
C LYS A 228 -18.37 -13.80 44.76
N GLN A 229 -18.74 -12.86 43.90
CA GLN A 229 -19.74 -13.03 42.85
C GLN A 229 -19.09 -13.06 41.47
N SER A 230 -18.38 -11.98 41.12
CA SER A 230 -17.76 -11.84 39.81
C SER A 230 -16.76 -10.69 39.79
N CYS A 231 -15.74 -10.79 38.95
CA CYS A 231 -14.90 -9.69 38.55
C CYS A 231 -15.57 -8.93 37.38
N ALA A 232 -15.72 -7.63 37.51
CA ALA A 232 -16.33 -6.76 36.52
C ALA A 232 -15.35 -5.71 36.01
N VAL A 233 -15.32 -5.54 34.69
CA VAL A 233 -14.56 -4.49 33.99
C VAL A 233 -15.49 -3.30 33.76
N PHE A 234 -15.10 -2.14 34.27
CA PHE A 234 -15.72 -0.84 34.01
C PHE A 234 -14.79 0.03 33.17
N LEU A 235 -15.27 1.21 32.74
CA LEU A 235 -14.54 2.13 31.87
C LEU A 235 -13.18 2.56 32.45
N ASP A 236 -13.11 2.77 33.76
CA ASP A 236 -11.97 3.35 34.47
C ASP A 236 -11.37 2.42 35.53
N LYS A 237 -12.00 1.27 35.80
CA LYS A 237 -11.59 0.37 36.89
C LYS A 237 -12.05 -1.06 36.72
N ILE A 238 -11.42 -1.95 37.47
CA ILE A 238 -11.84 -3.34 37.68
C ILE A 238 -12.27 -3.51 39.12
N GLU A 239 -13.40 -4.16 39.36
CA GLU A 239 -13.94 -4.38 40.69
C GLU A 239 -14.43 -5.82 40.88
N CYS A 240 -14.17 -6.38 42.07
CA CYS A 240 -14.87 -7.57 42.53
C CYS A 240 -16.24 -7.20 43.08
N LYS A 241 -17.27 -7.90 42.63
CA LYS A 241 -18.61 -7.95 43.23
C LYS A 241 -18.71 -9.11 44.20
#